data_AF-A0A3B1BKH4-F1
#
_entry.id   AF-A0A3B1BKH4-F1
#
_cell.length_a   1.000
_cell.length_b   1.000
_cell.length_c   1.000
_cell.angle_alpha   90.00
_cell.angle_beta   90.00
_cell.angle_gamma   90.00
#
_symmetry.space_group_name_H-M   'P 1'
#
loop_
_entity.id
_entity.type
_entity.pdbx_description
1 polymer ?
#
loop_
_entity_poly.entity_id
_entity_poly.type
_entity_poly.pdbx_seq_one_letter_code
_entity_poly.pdbx_strand_id
1 'polypeptide(L)'
;PFNYFIFQAFNLDLPISASFLVLLSQILGVMVPSAPGFIGVFHAATIAGLMFYGVDSELALSVALTLHIIMFTMQTIPGLIFLWVEQYSLRDIKHAADDE
;
A
#
# COMPACT_ATOMS: atom_id res chain seq x y z
N PRO A 1 -8.84 6.02 -6.30
CA PRO A 1 -10.02 5.28 -6.80
C PRO A 1 -9.99 3.75 -6.53
N PHE A 2 -8.83 3.08 -6.55
CA PHE A 2 -8.74 1.64 -6.24
C PHE A 2 -9.31 1.28 -4.86
N ASN A 3 -9.05 2.10 -3.83
CA ASN A 3 -9.56 1.90 -2.47
C ASN A 3 -11.09 1.69 -2.43
N TYR A 4 -11.83 2.30 -3.36
CA TYR A 4 -13.29 2.16 -3.45
C TYR A 4 -13.75 0.71 -3.65
N PHE A 5 -13.01 -0.08 -4.43
CA PHE A 5 -13.36 -1.50 -4.62
C PHE A 5 -13.16 -2.31 -3.35
N ILE A 6 -12.14 -1.96 -2.54
CA ILE A 6 -11.95 -2.60 -1.23
C ILE A 6 -13.07 -2.19 -0.28
N PHE A 7 -13.51 -0.93 -0.30
CA PHE A 7 -14.64 -0.51 0.54
C PHE A 7 -15.89 -1.34 0.25
N GLN A 8 -16.20 -1.59 -1.03
CA GLN A 8 -17.30 -2.47 -1.42
C GLN A 8 -17.09 -3.91 -0.95
N ALA A 9 -15.86 -4.45 -1.04
CA ALA A 9 -15.55 -5.80 -0.54
C ALA A 9 -15.76 -5.94 0.98
N PHE A 10 -15.63 -4.83 1.73
CA PHE A 10 -15.89 -4.74 3.16
C PHE A 10 -17.31 -4.25 3.51
N ASN A 11 -18.21 -4.12 2.53
CA ASN A 11 -19.56 -3.58 2.69
C ASN A 11 -19.60 -2.18 3.35
N LEU A 12 -18.59 -1.36 3.06
CA LEU A 12 -18.52 0.03 3.50
C LEU A 12 -19.23 0.94 2.49
N ASP A 13 -20.37 1.50 2.89
CA ASP A 13 -21.12 2.50 2.10
C ASP A 13 -20.49 3.89 2.26
N LEU A 14 -19.37 4.10 1.56
CA LEU A 14 -18.63 5.35 1.56
C LEU A 14 -18.74 6.07 0.22
N PRO A 15 -18.80 7.41 0.21
CA PRO A 15 -18.77 8.16 -1.04
C PRO A 15 -17.41 7.98 -1.73
N ILE A 16 -17.37 8.12 -3.06
CA ILE A 16 -16.12 7.99 -3.83
C ILE A 16 -15.03 8.99 -3.38
N SER A 17 -15.43 10.13 -2.80
CA SER A 17 -14.51 11.10 -2.19
C SER A 17 -13.66 10.47 -1.07
N ALA A 18 -14.18 9.49 -0.34
CA ALA A 18 -13.43 8.76 0.68
C ALA A 18 -12.24 8.01 0.07
N SER A 19 -12.39 7.45 -1.13
CA SER A 19 -11.29 6.78 -1.81
C SER A 19 -10.16 7.76 -2.16
N PHE A 20 -10.48 9.00 -2.51
CA PHE A 20 -9.49 10.04 -2.80
C PHE A 20 -8.82 10.57 -1.53
N LEU A 21 -9.58 10.77 -0.45
CA LEU A 21 -8.99 11.18 0.83
C LEU A 21 -8.03 10.11 1.36
N VAL A 22 -8.45 8.85 1.38
CA VAL A 22 -7.60 7.74 1.82
C VAL A 22 -6.36 7.62 0.93
N LEU A 23 -6.49 7.80 -0.38
CA LEU A 23 -5.34 7.84 -1.29
C LEU A 23 -4.37 8.98 -0.95
N LEU A 24 -4.90 10.19 -0.71
CA LEU A 24 -4.09 11.34 -0.31
C LEU A 24 -3.37 11.06 1.00
N SER A 25 -4.08 10.56 2.02
CA SER A 25 -3.49 10.18 3.31
C SER A 25 -2.37 9.16 3.12
N GLN A 26 -2.60 8.10 2.34
CA GLN A 26 -1.61 7.08 2.03
C GLN A 26 -0.35 7.68 1.40
N ILE A 27 -0.50 8.55 0.39
CA ILE A 27 0.62 9.25 -0.25
C ILE A 27 1.43 10.04 0.78
N LEU A 28 0.76 10.83 1.63
CA LEU A 28 1.44 11.59 2.68
C LEU A 28 2.14 10.69 3.70
N GLY A 29 1.54 9.55 4.04
CA GLY A 29 2.14 8.57 4.95
C GLY A 29 3.42 7.96 4.40
N VAL A 30 3.39 7.49 3.14
CA VAL A 30 4.54 6.82 2.52
C VAL A 30 5.66 7.79 2.12
N MET A 31 5.38 9.10 2.04
CA MET A 31 6.40 10.14 1.89
C MET A 31 7.37 10.20 3.08
N VAL A 32 7.00 9.66 4.24
CA VAL A 32 7.91 9.47 5.38
C VAL A 32 8.52 8.08 5.26
N PRO A 33 9.75 7.93 4.72
CA PRO A 33 10.39 6.62 4.63
C PRO A 33 10.74 6.13 6.03
N SER A 34 9.99 5.17 6.56
CA SER A 34 10.14 4.68 7.93
C SER A 34 10.52 3.20 8.04
N ALA A 35 10.14 2.37 7.06
CA ALA A 35 10.36 0.92 7.07
C ALA A 35 10.27 0.33 5.65
N PRO A 36 10.94 -0.82 5.39
CA PRO A 36 10.75 -1.58 4.14
C PRO A 36 9.27 -1.85 3.86
N GLY A 37 8.85 -1.59 2.63
CA GLY A 37 7.45 -1.76 2.22
C GLY A 37 6.46 -0.82 2.91
N PHE A 38 6.91 0.25 3.57
CA PHE A 38 6.03 1.25 4.19
C PHE A 38 5.07 0.69 5.26
N ILE A 39 5.43 -0.43 5.88
CA ILE A 39 4.68 -1.04 6.98
C ILE A 39 4.59 -0.03 8.14
N GLY A 40 3.37 0.17 8.64
CA GLY A 40 3.09 1.11 9.73
C GLY A 40 2.57 2.43 9.21
N VAL A 41 3.40 3.21 8.49
CA VAL A 41 2.99 4.54 7.96
C VAL A 41 1.83 4.45 6.97
N PHE A 42 1.83 3.44 6.09
CA PHE A 42 0.70 3.18 5.19
C PHE A 42 -0.58 2.81 5.96
N HIS A 43 -0.46 1.95 6.98
CA HIS A 43 -1.59 1.50 7.78
C HIS A 43 -2.18 2.65 8.60
N ALA A 44 -1.34 3.40 9.31
CA ALA A 44 -1.75 4.54 10.13
C ALA A 44 -2.43 5.62 9.28
N ALA A 45 -1.88 5.92 8.09
CA ALA A 45 -2.48 6.88 7.17
C ALA A 45 -3.82 6.41 6.60
N THR A 46 -3.94 5.12 6.25
CA THR A 46 -5.21 4.55 5.77
C THR A 46 -6.28 4.57 6.85
N ILE A 47 -5.91 4.18 8.08
CA ILE A 47 -6.80 4.23 9.25
C ILE A 47 -7.27 5.65 9.50
N ALA A 48 -6.37 6.63 9.52
CA ALA A 48 -6.72 8.03 9.72
C ALA A 48 -7.70 8.55 8.65
N GLY A 49 -7.47 8.21 7.38
CA GLY A 49 -8.35 8.60 6.28
C GLY A 49 -9.75 7.98 6.36
N LEU A 50 -9.86 6.72 6.82
CA LEU A 50 -11.14 6.03 6.99
C LEU A 50 -11.90 6.50 8.24
N MET A 51 -11.18 6.72 9.35
CA MET A 51 -11.77 7.26 10.58
C MET A 51 -12.37 8.66 10.38
N PHE A 52 -11.82 9.45 9.45
CA PHE A 52 -12.43 10.74 9.05
C PHE A 52 -13.87 10.58 8.52
N TYR A 53 -14.18 9.44 7.91
CA TYR A 53 -15.53 9.08 7.44
C TYR A 53 -16.34 8.29 8.47
N GLY A 54 -15.87 8.20 9.73
CA GLY A 54 -16.58 7.52 10.81
C GLY A 54 -16.43 5.99 10.80
N VAL A 55 -15.49 5.43 10.02
CA VAL A 55 -15.19 3.99 10.06
C VAL A 55 -14.46 3.66 11.38
N ASP A 56 -14.91 2.61 12.05
CA ASP A 56 -14.27 2.11 13.27
C ASP A 56 -12.79 1.72 13.01
N SER A 57 -11.92 1.92 14.00
CA SER A 57 -10.47 1.74 13.84
C SER A 57 -10.08 0.27 13.62
N GLU A 58 -10.79 -0.70 14.18
CA GLU A 58 -10.54 -2.12 13.98
C GLU A 58 -10.90 -2.53 12.54
N LEU A 59 -12.02 -2.02 12.04
CA LEU A 59 -12.44 -2.24 10.66
C LEU A 59 -11.51 -1.53 9.67
N ALA A 60 -11.12 -0.29 9.96
CA ALA A 60 -10.18 0.47 9.16
C ALA A 60 -8.80 -0.20 9.08
N LEU A 61 -8.33 -0.82 10.18
CA LEU A 61 -7.11 -1.62 10.19
C LEU A 61 -7.24 -2.85 9.28
N SER A 62 -8.37 -3.55 9.32
CA SER A 62 -8.64 -4.71 8.46
C SER A 62 -8.61 -4.33 6.98
N VAL A 63 -9.21 -3.18 6.63
CA VAL A 63 -9.15 -2.60 5.28
C VAL A 63 -7.72 -2.23 4.91
N ALA A 64 -6.98 -1.58 5.81
CA ALA A 64 -5.61 -1.16 5.57
C ALA A 64 -4.66 -2.34 5.32
N LEU A 65 -4.76 -3.41 6.11
CA LEU A 65 -3.99 -4.64 5.93
C LEU A 65 -4.28 -5.27 4.57
N THR A 66 -5.56 -5.38 4.21
CA THR A 66 -5.99 -5.99 2.95
C THR A 66 -5.49 -5.18 1.75
N LEU A 67 -5.66 -3.86 1.79
CA LEU A 67 -5.12 -2.95 0.78
C LEU A 67 -3.61 -3.11 0.62
N HIS A 68 -2.89 -3.13 1.74
CA HIS A 68 -1.44 -3.22 1.71
C HIS A 68 -0.97 -4.53 1.12
N ILE A 69 -1.55 -5.67 1.54
CA ILE A 69 -1.18 -6.99 1.00
C ILE A 69 -1.43 -7.06 -0.50
N ILE A 70 -2.59 -6.59 -0.97
CA ILE A 70 -2.92 -6.62 -2.40
C ILE A 70 -1.95 -5.74 -3.18
N MET A 71 -1.73 -4.50 -2.76
CA MET A 71 -0.85 -3.56 -3.44
C MET A 71 0.60 -4.04 -3.44
N PHE A 72 1.10 -4.49 -2.29
CA PHE A 72 2.45 -5.00 -2.15
C PHE A 72 2.66 -6.21 -3.05
N THR A 73 1.74 -7.18 -3.01
CA THR A 73 1.82 -8.40 -3.83
C THR A 73 1.81 -8.09 -5.33
N MET A 74 0.93 -7.18 -5.77
CA MET A 74 0.82 -6.79 -7.18
C MET A 74 2.09 -6.10 -7.71
N GLN A 75 2.84 -5.42 -6.85
CA GLN A 75 4.09 -4.75 -7.21
C GLN A 75 5.29 -5.70 -7.10
N THR A 76 5.35 -6.48 -6.02
CA THR A 76 6.49 -7.33 -5.71
C THR A 76 6.55 -8.59 -6.57
N ILE A 77 5.41 -9.26 -6.85
CA ILE A 77 5.42 -10.51 -7.62
C ILE A 77 6.02 -10.32 -9.02
N PRO A 78 5.61 -9.33 -9.85
CA PRO A 78 6.20 -9.15 -11.17
C PRO A 78 7.71 -8.92 -11.10
N GLY A 79 8.17 -8.08 -10.17
CA GLY A 79 9.61 -7.84 -9.95
C GLY A 79 10.37 -9.13 -9.64
N LEU A 80 9.85 -9.96 -8.74
CA LEU A 80 10.45 -11.25 -8.40
C LEU A 80 10.46 -12.23 -9.59
N ILE A 81 9.40 -12.25 -10.40
CA ILE A 81 9.34 -13.09 -11.61
C ILE A 81 10.45 -12.67 -12.58
N PHE A 82 10.61 -11.37 -12.86
CA PHE A 82 11.64 -10.91 -13.79
C PHE A 82 13.06 -11.19 -13.28
N LEU A 83 13.32 -10.99 -11.99
CA LEU A 83 14.60 -11.36 -11.38
C LEU A 83 14.92 -12.84 -11.57
N TRP A 84 13.93 -13.71 -11.41
CA TRP A 84 14.11 -15.15 -11.58
C TRP A 84 14.30 -15.54 -13.05
N VAL A 85 13.54 -14.96 -13.98
CA VAL A 85 13.65 -15.25 -15.42
C VAL A 85 14.99 -14.79 -15.99
N GLU A 86 15.47 -13.61 -15.59
CA GLU A 86 16.70 -13.01 -16.12
C GLU A 86 17.97 -13.46 -15.40
N GLN A 87 17.84 -14.31 -14.37
CA GLN A 87 18.94 -14.83 -13.55
C GLN A 87 19.79 -13.73 -12.88
N TYR A 88 19.22 -12.53 -12.69
CA TYR A 88 19.89 -11.46 -11.95
C TYR A 88 19.91 -11.80 -10.46
N SER A 89 21.10 -11.84 -9.87
CA SER A 89 21.23 -11.93 -8.42
C SER A 89 21.06 -10.56 -7.78
N LEU A 90 20.65 -10.53 -6.51
CA LEU A 90 20.61 -9.27 -5.74
C LEU A 90 21.99 -8.59 -5.62
N ARG A 91 23.09 -9.34 -5.82
CA ARG A 91 24.45 -8.77 -5.87
C ARG A 91 24.70 -8.00 -7.15
N ASP A 92 24.18 -8.47 -8.28
CA ASP A 92 24.36 -7.81 -9.58
C ASP A 92 23.63 -6.47 -9.62
N ILE A 93 22.42 -6.43 -9.06
CA ILE A 93 21.64 -5.20 -8.88
C ILE A 93 22.37 -4.22 -7.96
N LYS A 94 22.96 -4.73 -6.87
CA LYS A 94 23.72 -3.90 -5.93
C LYS A 94 24.96 -3.28 -6.58
N HIS A 95 25.74 -4.07 -7.34
CA HIS A 95 26.89 -3.52 -8.07
C HIS A 95 26.48 -2.46 -9.09
N ALA A 96 25.40 -2.69 -9.85
CA ALA A 96 24.90 -1.71 -10.80
C ALA A 96 24.44 -0.40 -10.12
N ALA A 97 23.91 -0.46 -8.90
CA ALA A 97 23.48 0.73 -8.15
C ALA A 97 24.63 1.49 -7.47
N ASP A 98 25.74 0.82 -7.13
CA ASP A 98 26.92 1.45 -6.53
C ASP A 98 27.82 2.14 -7.59
N ASP A 99 27.65 1.81 -8.88
CA ASP A 99 28.42 2.35 -10.02
C ASP A 99 27.77 3.61 -10.68
N GLU A 100 26.55 3.99 -10.29
CA GLU A 100 25.83 5.22 -10.71
C GLU A 100 25.97 6.37 -9.70
#